data_AF-A0A3D2P594-F1
#
_entry.id   AF-A0A3D2P594-F1
#
_cell.length_a   1.000
_cell.length_b   1.000
_cell.length_c   1.000
_cell.angle_alpha   90.00
_cell.angle_beta   90.00
_cell.angle_gamma   90.00
#
_symmetry.space_group_name_H-M   'P 1'
#
loop_
_entity.id
_entity.type
_entity.pdbx_description
1 polymer ?
#
loop_
_entity_poly.entity_id
_entity_poly.type
_entity_poly.pdbx_seq_one_letter_code
_entity_poly.pdbx_strand_id
1 'polypeptide(L)' 'MNDFFEAGLAKTDPELAAIVAEEFVRQRDQIELIASENITSKAVLEVQGSVLTNKYAEGYPGKRYYGGCE' A
#
# COMPACT_ATOMS: atom_id res chain seq x y z
N MET A 1 -22.55 -4.20 5.49
CA MET A 1 -22.03 -3.32 4.43
C MET A 1 -20.90 -2.43 4.94
N ASN A 2 -20.90 -1.97 6.20
CA ASN A 2 -19.78 -1.23 6.82
C ASN A 2 -18.44 -1.98 6.85
N ASP A 3 -18.46 -3.27 7.25
CA ASP A 3 -17.22 -4.02 7.47
C ASP A 3 -16.32 -4.12 6.22
N PHE A 4 -16.88 -4.09 5.01
CA PHE A 4 -16.07 -4.16 3.80
C PHE A 4 -15.12 -2.96 3.62
N PHE A 5 -15.56 -1.76 3.99
CA PHE A 5 -14.77 -0.53 3.82
C PHE A 5 -13.97 -0.16 5.09
N GLU A 6 -14.37 -0.66 6.25
CA GLU A 6 -13.81 -0.26 7.55
C GLU A 6 -12.92 -1.33 8.19
N ALA A 7 -13.10 -2.61 7.87
CA ALA A 7 -12.31 -3.67 8.47
C ALA A 7 -10.86 -3.66 7.93
N GLY A 8 -9.91 -3.51 8.85
CA GLY A 8 -8.49 -3.67 8.52
C GLY A 8 -8.10 -5.12 8.24
N LEU A 9 -6.92 -5.31 7.66
CA LEU A 9 -6.41 -6.62 7.24
C LEU A 9 -6.50 -7.67 8.34
N ALA A 10 -6.12 -7.36 9.59
CA ALA A 10 -6.15 -8.32 10.69
C ALA A 10 -7.55 -8.86 11.03
N LYS A 11 -8.62 -8.10 10.76
CA LYS A 11 -10.01 -8.56 10.94
C LYS A 11 -10.48 -9.36 9.72
N THR A 12 -10.14 -8.91 8.53
CA THR A 12 -10.60 -9.50 7.26
C THR A 12 -9.85 -10.78 6.91
N ASP A 13 -8.55 -10.81 7.15
CA ASP A 13 -7.63 -11.91 6.87
C ASP A 13 -6.49 -11.93 7.93
N PRO A 14 -6.71 -12.60 9.08
CA PRO A 14 -5.73 -12.67 10.15
C PRO A 14 -4.47 -13.48 9.77
N GLU A 15 -4.58 -14.41 8.82
CA GLU A 15 -3.44 -15.22 8.36
C GLU A 15 -2.46 -14.35 7.56
N LEU A 16 -2.94 -13.56 6.60
CA LEU A 16 -2.10 -12.60 5.87
C LEU A 16 -1.53 -11.53 6.80
N ALA A 17 -2.30 -11.06 7.79
CA ALA A 17 -1.79 -10.10 8.76
C ALA A 17 -0.61 -10.66 9.58
N ALA A 18 -0.66 -11.94 9.94
CA ALA A 18 0.43 -12.62 10.63
C ALA A 18 1.69 -12.70 9.75
N ILE A 19 1.54 -13.09 8.48
CA ILE A 19 2.65 -13.17 7.52
C ILE A 19 3.34 -11.81 7.34
N VAL A 20 2.57 -10.72 7.22
CA VAL A 20 3.13 -9.36 7.12
C VAL A 20 3.92 -8.98 8.38
N ALA A 21 3.42 -9.34 9.56
CA ALA A 21 4.10 -9.08 10.82
C ALA A 21 5.41 -9.89 10.96
N GLU A 22 5.40 -11.16 10.55
CA GLU A 22 6.59 -12.01 10.52
C GLU A 22 7.65 -11.47 9.55
N GLU A 23 7.25 -11.02 8.37
CA GLU A 23 8.17 -10.42 7.40
C GLU A 23 8.77 -9.10 7.91
N PHE A 24 7.98 -8.27 8.61
CA PHE A 24 8.52 -7.08 9.27
C PHE A 24 9.62 -7.43 10.27
N VAL A 25 9.42 -8.47 11.08
CA VAL A 25 10.44 -8.95 12.03
C VAL A 25 11.68 -9.45 11.28
N ARG A 26 11.50 -10.23 10.20
CA ARG A 26 12.61 -10.71 9.37
C ARG A 26 13.45 -9.56 8.82
N GLN A 27 12.82 -8.54 8.22
CA GLN A 27 13.53 -7.39 7.64
C GLN A 27 14.23 -6.55 8.70
N ARG A 28 13.62 -6.38 9.88
CA ARG A 28 14.20 -5.59 10.98
C ARG A 28 15.42 -6.26 11.60
N ASP A 29 15.40 -7.60 11.70
CA ASP A 29 16.39 -8.35 12.48
C ASP A 29 17.50 -8.95 11.60
N GLN A 30 17.52 -8.68 10.29
CA GLN A 30 18.55 -9.12 9.34
C GLN A 30 19.35 -7.95 8.75
N ILE A 31 20.58 -8.25 8.32
CA ILE A 31 21.40 -7.32 7.52
C ILE A 31 21.13 -7.60 6.05
N GLU A 32 20.51 -6.64 5.37
CA GLU A 32 20.23 -6.74 3.94
C GLU A 32 21.44 -6.28 3.11
N LEU A 33 21.95 -7.16 2.25
CA LEU A 33 23.17 -6.94 1.44
C LEU A 33 22.90 -6.98 -0.06
N ILE A 34 21.66 -7.20 -0.47
CA ILE A 34 21.26 -7.17 -1.88
C ILE A 34 21.25 -5.71 -2.33
N ALA A 35 22.15 -5.37 -3.25
CA ALA A 35 22.39 -3.98 -3.69
C ALA A 35 21.17 -3.27 -4.32
N SER A 36 20.19 -4.04 -4.80
CA SER A 36 18.96 -3.52 -5.41
C SER A 36 17.79 -3.42 -4.43
N GLU A 37 17.89 -4.00 -3.23
CA GLU A 37 16.84 -3.91 -2.22
C GLU A 37 16.98 -2.65 -1.37
N ASN A 38 15.85 -2.19 -0.81
CA ASN A 38 15.81 -0.98 0.00
C ASN A 38 14.57 -0.98 0.92
N ILE A 39 14.63 -0.20 2.00
CA ILE A 39 13.50 0.01 2.91
C ILE A 39 12.89 1.38 2.63
N THR A 40 11.65 1.39 2.17
CA THR A 40 10.94 2.65 1.90
C THR A 40 10.48 3.34 3.18
N SER A 41 10.26 4.65 3.11
CA SER A 41 9.77 5.42 4.26
C SER A 41 8.30 5.11 4.57
N LYS A 42 7.89 5.32 5.84
CA LYS A 42 6.49 5.18 6.26
C LYS A 42 5.54 6.05 5.43
N ALA A 43 5.94 7.27 5.08
CA ALA A 43 5.13 8.19 4.27
C ALA A 43 4.80 7.63 2.88
N VAL A 44 5.73 6.89 2.27
CA VAL A 44 5.49 6.21 0.98
C VAL A 44 4.48 5.07 1.14
N LEU A 45 4.60 4.27 2.20
CA LEU A 45 3.64 3.19 2.50
C LEU A 45 2.22 3.74 2.74
N GLU A 46 2.10 4.85 3.45
CA GLU A 46 0.80 5.50 3.74
C GLU A 46 0.07 5.91 2.45
N VAL A 47 0.77 6.53 1.49
CA VAL A 47 0.16 6.96 0.22
C VAL A 47 -0.13 5.77 -0.71
N GLN A 48 0.71 4.73 -0.70
CA GLN A 48 0.55 3.55 -1.55
C GLN A 48 -0.78 2.82 -1.29
N GLY A 49 -1.25 2.79 -0.04
CA GLY A 49 -2.53 2.22 0.37
C GLY A 49 -3.71 3.19 0.37
N SER A 50 -3.57 4.39 -0.23
CA SER A 50 -4.58 5.44 -0.15
C SER A 50 -5.71 5.30 -1.17
N VAL A 51 -6.72 6.17 -1.04
CA VAL A 51 -7.87 6.26 -1.95
C VAL A 51 -7.51 6.60 -3.40
N LEU A 52 -6.25 6.99 -3.68
CA LEU A 52 -5.77 7.24 -5.04
C LEU A 52 -5.89 6.00 -5.93
N THR A 53 -5.82 4.79 -5.37
CA THR A 53 -6.00 3.54 -6.11
C THR A 53 -7.37 3.42 -6.79
N ASN A 54 -8.39 4.11 -6.26
CA ASN A 54 -9.74 4.06 -6.79
C ASN A 54 -9.91 4.93 -8.06
N LYS A 55 -8.92 5.77 -8.39
CA LYS A 55 -9.05 6.75 -9.47
C LYS A 55 -8.48 6.24 -10.78
N TYR A 56 -9.33 6.23 -11.80
CA TYR A 56 -8.92 6.09 -13.19
C TYR A 56 -8.60 7.46 -13.79
N ALA A 57 -7.38 7.64 -14.31
CA ALA A 57 -6.87 8.96 -14.73
C ALA A 57 -6.01 8.90 -15.99
N GLU A 58 -6.50 8.28 -17.06
CA GLU A 58 -5.76 8.21 -18.33
C GLU A 58 -5.47 9.58 -18.97
N GLY A 59 -4.35 9.67 -19.68
CA GLY A 59 -3.85 10.89 -20.30
C GLY A 59 -2.79 11.60 -19.44
N TYR A 60 -2.62 12.90 -19.66
CA TYR A 60 -1.67 13.74 -18.91
C TYR A 60 -2.42 14.77 -18.05
N PRO A 61 -1.78 15.38 -17.04
CA PRO A 61 -2.34 16.54 -16.33
C PRO A 61 -2.83 17.61 -17.32
N GLY A 62 -4.05 18.11 -17.12
CA GLY A 62 -4.70 19.06 -18.04
C GLY A 62 -5.16 18.49 -19.38
N LYS A 63 -4.90 17.20 -19.66
CA LYS A 63 -5.29 16.47 -20.89
C LYS A 63 -5.76 15.05 -20.54
N ARG A 64 -6.70 14.95 -19.61
CA ARG A 64 -7.29 13.66 -19.20
C ARG A 64 -8.43 13.29 -20.14
N TYR A 65 -8.63 11.99 -20.36
CA TYR A 65 -9.80 11.48 -21.08
C TYR A 65 -11.07 11.50 -20.22
N TYR A 66 -10.92 11.50 -18.89
CA TYR A 66 -12.01 11.45 -17.91
C TYR A 66 -11.91 12.60 -16.91
N GLY A 67 -13.06 13.05 -16.38
CA GLY A 67 -13.16 14.12 -15.37
C GLY A 67 -12.85 13.68 -13.93
N GLY A 68 -12.93 14.62 -12.98
CA GLY A 68 -12.68 14.37 -11.55
C GLY A 68 -11.21 14.17 -11.20
N CYS A 69 -10.32 14.84 -11.93
CA CYS A 69 -8.86 14.83 -11.74
C CYS A 69 -8.35 16.27 -11.55
N GLU A 70 -9.13 17.11 -10.87
CA GLU A 70 -8.77 18.51 -10.59
C GLU A 70 -7.49 18.63 -9.74
#